data_AF-A0A914H585-F1
#
_entry.id   AF-A0A914H585-F1
#
_cell.length_a   1.000
_cell.length_b   1.000
_cell.length_c   1.000
_cell.angle_alpha   90.00
_cell.angle_beta   90.00
_cell.angle_gamma   90.00
#
_symmetry.space_group_name_H-M   'P 1'
#
loop_
_entity.id
_entity.type
_entity.pdbx_description
1 polymer ?
#
loop_
_entity_poly.entity_id
_entity_poly.type
_entity_poly.pdbx_seq_one_letter_code
_entity_poly.pdbx_strand_id
1 'polypeptide(L)'
;MHLIELFDTGNTLRYNENIMIMELGFETFHERLYKRIDSYENDEEMKNIICALTVPIKEIHQVAIHVNINPQNYLYVSENGTMLLKLKDFGNAKLIHSDDNNESYLFEVDALDAFASFRAEYTGPEHYEQDKEISTKFDIWSLGMIIIEIHIDRLRFKQGKDSLNEQNRGVFLRELGNLYLGFERNHTGRFIVLELWLKFQKTALLVTNLLHNQRTLRLTAQGILNYLDDSCFLEELMPIKNAKDLRIFNTLNFGDFKRMVAQKMRVNRLNIWKSDHREMKSEYAQMIASLKAIIGVQQQNIESMDAQRQLFEICEKE
;
A
#
# COMPACT_ATOMS: atom_id res chain seq x y z
N MET A 1 -14.56 -12.21 -12.34
CA MET A 1 -13.17 -12.32 -12.79
C MET A 1 -12.61 -10.91 -12.88
N HIS A 2 -11.51 -10.63 -12.20
CA HIS A 2 -10.90 -9.31 -12.07
C HIS A 2 -9.57 -9.19 -12.85
N LEU A 3 -9.27 -10.14 -13.71
CA LEU A 3 -8.19 -10.05 -14.68
C LEU A 3 -8.76 -9.69 -16.05
N ILE A 4 -8.04 -8.84 -16.80
CA ILE A 4 -8.46 -8.43 -18.14
C ILE A 4 -8.54 -9.65 -19.08
N GLU A 5 -9.63 -9.77 -19.84
CA GLU A 5 -9.80 -10.89 -20.75
C GLU A 5 -9.01 -10.70 -22.06
N LEU A 6 -8.30 -11.74 -22.48
CA LEU A 6 -7.68 -11.83 -23.80
C LEU A 6 -8.60 -12.66 -24.71
N PHE A 7 -9.15 -12.04 -25.74
CA PHE A 7 -10.05 -12.69 -26.68
C PHE A 7 -9.30 -13.41 -27.81
N ASP A 8 -8.23 -12.80 -28.33
CA ASP A 8 -7.48 -13.35 -29.46
C ASP A 8 -6.06 -12.78 -29.55
N THR A 9 -5.19 -13.45 -30.29
CA THR A 9 -3.83 -13.01 -30.61
C THR A 9 -3.52 -13.23 -32.08
N GLY A 10 -2.67 -12.40 -32.67
CA GLY A 10 -2.31 -12.55 -34.07
C GLY A 10 -1.12 -11.71 -34.47
N ASN A 11 -0.91 -11.64 -35.78
CA ASN A 11 0.13 -10.83 -36.39
C ASN A 11 -0.44 -10.05 -37.57
N THR A 12 -0.03 -8.78 -37.70
CA THR A 12 -0.41 -7.98 -38.87
C THR A 12 0.42 -8.41 -40.08
N LEU A 13 -0.23 -8.87 -41.15
CA LEU A 13 0.46 -9.32 -42.37
C LEU A 13 1.34 -8.24 -43.01
N ARG A 14 0.95 -6.97 -42.85
CA ARG A 14 1.60 -5.83 -43.51
C ARG A 14 2.80 -5.28 -42.73
N TYR A 15 2.77 -5.35 -41.39
CA TYR A 15 3.77 -4.72 -40.53
C TYR A 15 4.56 -5.73 -39.70
N ASN A 16 4.17 -7.01 -39.73
CA ASN A 16 4.75 -8.08 -38.91
C ASN A 16 4.77 -7.72 -37.41
N GLU A 17 3.69 -7.08 -36.95
CA GLU A 17 3.50 -6.68 -35.56
C GLU A 17 2.58 -7.69 -34.87
N ASN A 18 2.97 -8.15 -33.69
CA ASN A 18 2.12 -8.95 -32.82
C ASN A 18 0.97 -8.09 -32.29
N ILE A 19 -0.25 -8.63 -32.33
CA ILE A 19 -1.46 -7.97 -31.82
C ILE A 19 -2.14 -8.86 -30.79
N MET A 20 -2.73 -8.22 -29.79
CA MET A 20 -3.59 -8.84 -28.79
C MET A 20 -4.94 -8.13 -28.80
N ILE A 21 -6.02 -8.90 -28.89
CA ILE A 21 -7.40 -8.41 -28.84
C ILE A 21 -7.91 -8.73 -27.44
N MET A 22 -8.25 -7.69 -26.67
CA MET A 22 -8.56 -7.80 -25.26
C MET A 22 -9.86 -7.07 -24.92
N GLU A 23 -10.40 -7.37 -23.74
CA GLU A 23 -11.52 -6.65 -23.15
C GLU A 23 -11.25 -5.14 -23.14
N LEU A 24 -12.26 -4.37 -23.58
CA LEU A 24 -12.16 -2.92 -23.65
C LEU A 24 -12.55 -2.32 -22.29
N GLY A 25 -11.60 -1.63 -21.66
CA GLY A 25 -11.89 -0.77 -20.51
C GLY A 25 -12.02 0.70 -20.87
N PHE A 26 -12.45 1.50 -19.89
CA PHE A 26 -12.76 2.92 -20.06
C PHE A 26 -11.59 3.83 -19.72
N GLU A 27 -11.07 3.69 -18.50
CA GLU A 27 -9.95 4.48 -17.99
C GLU A 27 -9.17 3.67 -16.95
N THR A 28 -7.93 4.05 -16.73
CA THR A 28 -7.08 3.43 -15.70
C THR A 28 -7.35 3.99 -14.31
N PHE A 29 -6.98 3.26 -13.26
CA PHE A 29 -7.01 3.77 -11.89
C PHE A 29 -6.15 5.03 -11.74
N HIS A 30 -4.99 5.05 -12.41
CA HIS A 30 -4.13 6.22 -12.52
C HIS A 30 -4.87 7.47 -12.99
N GLU A 31 -5.58 7.37 -14.11
CA GLU A 31 -6.34 8.49 -14.64
C GLU A 31 -7.43 8.95 -13.68
N ARG A 32 -8.16 8.00 -13.10
CA ARG A 32 -9.26 8.31 -12.18
C ARG A 32 -8.78 9.01 -10.91
N LEU A 33 -7.69 8.50 -10.32
CA LEU A 33 -7.05 9.05 -9.12
C LEU A 33 -6.68 10.52 -9.35
N TYR A 34 -6.04 10.83 -10.48
CA TYR A 34 -5.53 12.19 -10.74
C TYR A 34 -6.51 13.14 -11.40
N LYS A 35 -7.55 12.63 -12.08
CA LYS A 35 -8.70 13.44 -12.54
C LYS A 35 -9.66 13.80 -11.40
N ARG A 36 -9.41 13.29 -10.18
CA ARG A 36 -10.20 13.57 -8.95
C ARG A 36 -11.68 13.20 -9.10
N ILE A 37 -11.93 12.11 -9.81
CA ILE A 37 -13.28 11.57 -9.96
C ILE A 37 -13.73 10.93 -8.64
N ASP A 38 -12.81 10.27 -7.93
CA ASP A 38 -13.07 9.65 -6.64
C ASP A 38 -12.45 10.46 -5.50
N SER A 39 -13.18 10.57 -4.38
CA SER A 39 -12.69 11.16 -3.15
C SER A 39 -12.64 10.07 -2.06
N TYR A 40 -11.44 9.70 -1.60
CA TYR A 40 -11.23 8.65 -0.58
C TYR A 40 -11.18 9.24 0.84
N GLU A 41 -12.29 9.82 1.27
CA GLU A 41 -12.40 10.72 2.41
C GLU A 41 -12.52 10.05 3.77
N ASN A 42 -13.06 8.84 3.83
CA ASN A 42 -13.29 8.09 5.05
C ASN A 42 -12.74 6.65 4.99
N ASP A 43 -12.72 5.95 6.13
CA ASP A 43 -12.17 4.59 6.24
C ASP A 43 -12.94 3.59 5.36
N GLU A 44 -14.23 3.77 5.15
CA GLU A 44 -15.05 2.88 4.32
C GLU A 44 -14.70 3.02 2.84
N GLU A 45 -14.52 4.24 2.35
CA GLU A 45 -14.06 4.51 0.98
C GLU A 45 -12.64 4.00 0.75
N MET A 46 -11.74 4.21 1.73
CA MET A 46 -10.38 3.64 1.69
C MET A 46 -10.43 2.11 1.68
N LYS A 47 -11.24 1.49 2.54
CA LYS A 47 -11.43 0.04 2.57
C LYS A 47 -11.92 -0.48 1.22
N ASN A 48 -12.95 0.14 0.65
CA ASN A 48 -13.55 -0.28 -0.61
C ASN A 48 -12.55 -0.26 -1.78
N ILE A 49 -11.74 0.81 -1.89
CA ILE A 49 -10.73 0.85 -2.95
C ILE A 49 -9.59 -0.13 -2.71
N ILE A 50 -9.15 -0.33 -1.47
CA ILE A 50 -8.11 -1.31 -1.15
C ILE A 50 -8.61 -2.72 -1.49
N CYS A 51 -9.85 -3.05 -1.15
CA CYS A 51 -10.49 -4.30 -1.57
C CYS A 51 -10.48 -4.45 -3.10
N ALA A 52 -10.96 -3.44 -3.84
CA ALA A 52 -11.00 -3.47 -5.30
C ALA A 52 -9.62 -3.65 -5.96
N LEU A 53 -8.56 -3.07 -5.38
CA LEU A 53 -7.17 -3.25 -5.83
C LEU A 53 -6.62 -4.63 -5.46
N THR A 54 -7.02 -5.19 -4.32
CA THR A 54 -6.48 -6.44 -3.78
C THR A 54 -7.07 -7.68 -4.45
N VAL A 55 -8.36 -7.66 -4.79
CA VAL A 55 -9.06 -8.81 -5.40
C VAL A 55 -8.35 -9.35 -6.65
N PRO A 56 -7.97 -8.54 -7.66
CA PRO A 56 -7.26 -9.08 -8.82
C PRO A 56 -5.84 -9.58 -8.50
N ILE A 57 -5.16 -9.01 -7.50
CA ILE A 57 -3.87 -9.54 -7.03
C ILE A 57 -4.06 -10.95 -6.46
N LYS A 58 -5.08 -11.16 -5.64
CA LYS A 58 -5.43 -12.49 -5.13
C LYS A 58 -5.70 -13.48 -6.26
N GLU A 59 -6.42 -13.06 -7.30
CA GLU A 59 -6.71 -13.93 -8.45
C GLU A 59 -5.44 -14.32 -9.21
N ILE A 60 -4.54 -13.38 -9.52
CA ILE A 60 -3.31 -13.72 -10.26
C ILE A 60 -2.34 -14.55 -9.42
N HIS A 61 -2.25 -14.34 -8.11
CA HIS A 61 -1.35 -15.09 -7.21
C HIS A 61 -1.65 -16.60 -7.14
N GLN A 62 -2.76 -17.06 -7.69
CA GLN A 62 -3.03 -18.49 -7.87
C GLN A 62 -2.16 -19.14 -8.95
N VAL A 63 -1.60 -18.33 -9.86
CA VAL A 63 -0.90 -18.83 -11.05
C VAL A 63 0.38 -18.07 -11.39
N ALA A 64 0.53 -16.82 -10.94
CA ALA A 64 1.64 -15.96 -11.29
C ALA A 64 1.86 -14.80 -10.29
N ILE A 65 3.07 -14.25 -10.30
CA ILE A 65 3.44 -12.96 -9.70
C ILE A 65 3.39 -11.90 -10.80
N HIS A 66 2.68 -10.80 -10.61
CA HIS A 66 2.49 -9.78 -11.64
C HIS A 66 3.74 -8.94 -11.89
N VAL A 67 4.52 -8.64 -10.85
CA VAL A 67 5.78 -7.86 -10.79
C VAL A 67 5.72 -6.41 -11.28
N ASN A 68 4.60 -5.98 -11.87
CA ASN A 68 4.39 -4.60 -12.32
C ASN A 68 3.08 -4.00 -11.79
N ILE A 69 2.77 -4.24 -10.51
CA ILE A 69 1.59 -3.64 -9.86
C ILE A 69 1.81 -2.14 -9.69
N ASN A 70 0.97 -1.34 -10.34
CA ASN A 70 0.95 0.11 -10.26
C ASN A 70 -0.42 0.65 -10.74
N PRO A 71 -0.78 1.93 -10.48
CA PRO A 71 -2.09 2.48 -10.83
C PRO A 71 -2.47 2.42 -12.32
N GLN A 72 -1.52 2.35 -13.24
CA GLN A 72 -1.83 2.31 -14.69
C GLN A 72 -2.25 0.93 -15.16
N ASN A 73 -1.92 -0.11 -14.37
CA ASN A 73 -2.20 -1.50 -14.68
C ASN A 73 -3.53 -1.99 -14.10
N TYR A 74 -4.26 -1.09 -13.42
CA TYR A 74 -5.66 -1.30 -13.09
C TYR A 74 -6.54 -0.53 -14.07
N LEU A 75 -7.48 -1.23 -14.69
CA LEU A 75 -8.39 -0.72 -15.70
C LEU A 75 -9.83 -0.85 -15.24
N TYR A 76 -10.59 0.23 -15.32
CA TYR A 76 -12.03 0.21 -15.05
C TYR A 76 -12.78 -0.36 -16.25
N VAL A 77 -13.53 -1.44 -16.02
CA VAL A 77 -14.36 -2.10 -17.03
C VAL A 77 -15.81 -2.15 -16.55
N SER A 78 -16.77 -1.96 -17.46
CA SER A 78 -18.20 -2.05 -17.13
C SER A 78 -18.67 -3.48 -17.38
N GLU A 79 -19.10 -4.15 -16.33
CA GLU A 79 -19.67 -5.48 -16.37
C GLU A 79 -21.10 -5.41 -15.80
N ASN A 80 -22.11 -5.72 -16.64
CA ASN A 80 -23.53 -5.67 -16.27
C ASN A 80 -23.97 -4.34 -15.63
N GLY A 81 -23.43 -3.21 -16.12
CA GLY A 81 -23.72 -1.87 -15.60
C GLY A 81 -22.96 -1.49 -14.32
N THR A 82 -22.11 -2.38 -13.80
CA THR A 82 -21.24 -2.10 -12.65
C THR A 82 -19.82 -1.84 -13.12
N MET A 83 -19.16 -0.82 -12.58
CA MET A 83 -17.75 -0.57 -12.87
C MET A 83 -16.89 -1.43 -11.96
N LEU A 84 -16.07 -2.30 -12.54
CA LEU A 84 -15.13 -3.17 -11.86
C LEU A 84 -13.70 -2.78 -12.21
N LEU A 85 -12.80 -2.95 -11.25
CA LEU A 85 -11.38 -2.76 -11.46
C LEU A 85 -10.74 -4.08 -11.86
N LYS A 86 -10.10 -4.13 -13.03
CA LYS A 86 -9.40 -5.31 -13.54
C LYS A 86 -7.91 -5.05 -13.70
N LEU A 87 -7.09 -6.05 -13.41
CA LEU A 87 -5.64 -5.99 -13.61
C LEU A 87 -5.29 -6.36 -15.06
N LYS A 88 -4.35 -5.61 -15.64
CA LYS A 88 -3.83 -5.79 -17.00
C LYS A 88 -2.31 -5.69 -17.04
N ASP A 89 -1.75 -5.96 -18.22
CA ASP A 89 -0.31 -5.85 -18.52
C ASP A 89 0.55 -6.90 -17.82
N PHE A 90 0.30 -8.16 -18.18
CA PHE A 90 1.04 -9.34 -17.68
C PHE A 90 2.38 -9.56 -18.39
N GLY A 91 2.89 -8.61 -19.19
CA GLY A 91 4.09 -8.82 -20.01
C GLY A 91 5.37 -9.13 -19.22
N ASN A 92 5.39 -8.75 -17.94
CA ASN A 92 6.50 -9.04 -17.02
C ASN A 92 6.19 -10.18 -16.04
N ALA A 93 4.96 -10.69 -16.01
CA ALA A 93 4.50 -11.63 -14.99
C ALA A 93 5.32 -12.93 -15.01
N LYS A 94 5.42 -13.57 -13.84
CA LYS A 94 6.18 -14.81 -13.63
C LYS A 94 5.23 -15.88 -13.13
N LEU A 95 5.16 -17.01 -13.83
CA LEU A 95 4.32 -18.14 -13.43
C LEU A 95 4.77 -18.67 -12.07
N ILE A 96 3.82 -19.24 -11.32
CA ILE A 96 4.05 -20.01 -10.10
C ILE A 96 3.89 -21.50 -10.45
N HIS A 97 4.91 -22.31 -10.17
CA HIS A 97 5.03 -23.71 -10.53
C HIS A 97 4.60 -24.53 -9.33
N SER A 98 3.68 -25.46 -9.56
CA SER A 98 3.02 -26.26 -8.52
C SER A 98 3.94 -27.20 -7.74
N ASP A 99 5.16 -27.43 -8.21
CA ASP A 99 6.08 -28.41 -7.61
C ASP A 99 6.93 -27.80 -6.48
N ASP A 100 6.97 -26.47 -6.37
CA ASP A 100 7.66 -25.76 -5.30
C ASP A 100 6.63 -25.32 -4.24
N ASN A 101 6.59 -26.03 -3.11
CA ASN A 101 5.81 -25.64 -1.93
C ASN A 101 6.27 -24.30 -1.31
N ASN A 102 7.24 -23.62 -1.91
CA ASN A 102 7.67 -22.28 -1.55
C ASN A 102 7.19 -21.33 -2.65
N GLU A 103 6.38 -20.33 -2.31
CA GLU A 103 5.93 -19.26 -3.22
C GLU A 103 7.06 -18.35 -3.75
N SER A 104 8.31 -18.83 -3.74
CA SER A 104 9.50 -18.03 -3.95
C SER A 104 10.23 -18.49 -5.22
N TYR A 105 10.37 -17.56 -6.16
CA TYR A 105 11.07 -17.78 -7.41
C TYR A 105 12.48 -17.23 -7.33
N LEU A 106 13.46 -18.12 -7.49
CA LEU A 106 14.83 -17.74 -7.76
C LEU A 106 14.92 -17.19 -9.18
N PHE A 107 15.22 -15.89 -9.31
CA PHE A 107 15.62 -15.30 -10.57
C PHE A 107 17.07 -15.69 -10.84
N GLU A 108 17.29 -16.73 -11.65
CA GLU A 108 18.46 -16.72 -12.53
C GLU A 108 18.07 -16.01 -13.84
N VAL A 109 19.07 -15.40 -14.49
CA VAL A 109 19.06 -14.76 -15.81
C VAL A 109 19.03 -13.22 -15.80
N ASP A 110 20.13 -12.64 -16.34
CA ASP A 110 20.30 -11.35 -17.02
C ASP A 110 19.28 -10.23 -16.73
N ALA A 111 19.05 -10.04 -15.44
CA ALA A 111 18.44 -8.91 -14.76
C ALA A 111 18.40 -7.57 -15.54
N LEU A 112 19.51 -7.15 -16.15
CA LEU A 112 19.68 -5.76 -16.57
C LEU A 112 18.67 -5.27 -17.63
N ASP A 113 18.20 -6.11 -18.55
CA ASP A 113 17.33 -5.67 -19.66
C ASP A 113 15.83 -5.67 -19.30
N ALA A 114 15.37 -6.60 -18.45
CA ALA A 114 14.02 -6.55 -17.90
C ALA A 114 13.87 -5.34 -16.95
N PHE A 115 14.96 -4.93 -16.28
CA PHE A 115 14.90 -3.93 -15.22
C PHE A 115 14.77 -2.47 -15.67
N ALA A 116 14.97 -2.16 -16.96
CA ALA A 116 14.81 -0.81 -17.50
C ALA A 116 13.34 -0.35 -17.63
N SER A 117 12.37 -1.28 -17.56
CA SER A 117 10.94 -1.01 -17.81
C SER A 117 10.07 -0.98 -16.55
N PHE A 118 10.61 -1.22 -15.35
CA PHE A 118 9.82 -1.18 -14.11
C PHE A 118 9.63 0.24 -13.58
N ARG A 119 8.49 0.45 -12.93
CA ARG A 119 8.21 1.64 -12.13
C ARG A 119 8.94 1.53 -10.79
N ALA A 120 10.19 1.99 -10.74
CA ALA A 120 11.08 1.88 -9.59
C ALA A 120 10.49 2.38 -8.26
N GLU A 121 9.47 3.26 -8.30
CA GLU A 121 8.79 3.76 -7.11
C GLU A 121 7.81 2.79 -6.43
N TYR A 122 7.43 1.68 -7.07
CA TYR A 122 6.58 0.62 -6.46
C TYR A 122 7.35 -0.68 -6.17
N THR A 123 8.66 -0.69 -6.43
CA THR A 123 9.50 -1.90 -6.35
C THR A 123 9.83 -2.26 -4.89
N GLY A 124 9.66 -3.55 -4.54
CA GLY A 124 9.99 -4.09 -3.22
C GLY A 124 11.49 -4.22 -2.95
N PRO A 125 11.93 -4.22 -1.68
CA PRO A 125 13.35 -4.31 -1.30
C PRO A 125 14.08 -5.54 -1.83
N GLU A 126 13.38 -6.66 -1.98
CA GLU A 126 13.89 -7.91 -2.54
C GLU A 126 14.49 -7.75 -3.95
N HIS A 127 14.10 -6.70 -4.69
CA HIS A 127 14.74 -6.35 -5.96
C HIS A 127 16.23 -5.96 -5.82
N TYR A 128 16.61 -5.41 -4.66
CA TYR A 128 17.97 -4.97 -4.36
C TYR A 128 18.78 -6.02 -3.58
N GLU A 129 18.16 -7.15 -3.22
CA GLU A 129 18.83 -8.23 -2.50
C GLU A 129 19.73 -9.04 -3.45
N GLN A 130 20.79 -9.64 -2.91
CA GLN A 130 21.78 -10.37 -3.71
C GLN A 130 21.17 -11.61 -4.39
N ASP A 131 20.23 -12.27 -3.71
CA ASP A 131 19.63 -13.51 -4.16
C ASP A 131 18.46 -13.27 -5.13
N LYS A 132 18.00 -12.01 -5.26
CA LYS A 132 16.92 -11.52 -6.17
C LYS A 132 15.68 -12.40 -6.21
N GLU A 133 15.39 -13.10 -5.13
CA GLU A 133 14.26 -14.00 -5.05
C GLU A 133 12.99 -13.19 -4.81
N ILE A 134 12.02 -13.34 -5.71
CA ILE A 134 10.76 -12.59 -5.69
C ILE A 134 9.63 -13.59 -5.46
N SER A 135 8.67 -13.20 -4.62
CA SER A 135 7.45 -13.95 -4.35
C SER A 135 6.22 -13.09 -4.62
N THR A 136 5.03 -13.66 -4.42
CA THR A 136 3.73 -12.96 -4.39
C THR A 136 3.78 -11.68 -3.53
N LYS A 137 4.61 -11.67 -2.47
CA LYS A 137 4.82 -10.55 -1.54
C LYS A 137 5.42 -9.31 -2.19
N PHE A 138 6.01 -9.43 -3.38
CA PHE A 138 6.48 -8.29 -4.16
C PHE A 138 5.33 -7.41 -4.64
N ASP A 139 4.29 -8.02 -5.18
CA ASP A 139 3.07 -7.32 -5.57
C ASP A 139 2.36 -6.69 -4.38
N ILE A 140 2.45 -7.34 -3.20
CA ILE A 140 1.91 -6.82 -1.94
C ILE A 140 2.60 -5.52 -1.50
N TRP A 141 3.93 -5.45 -1.64
CA TRP A 141 4.67 -4.21 -1.40
C TRP A 141 4.20 -3.10 -2.35
N SER A 142 4.10 -3.41 -3.65
CA SER A 142 3.64 -2.45 -4.65
C SER A 142 2.23 -1.93 -4.35
N LEU A 143 1.32 -2.80 -3.88
CA LEU A 143 0.00 -2.39 -3.39
C LEU A 143 0.11 -1.41 -2.21
N GLY A 144 0.97 -1.69 -1.22
CA GLY A 144 1.23 -0.77 -0.11
C GLY A 144 1.64 0.63 -0.58
N MET A 145 2.48 0.70 -1.62
CA MET A 145 2.89 1.97 -2.24
C MET A 145 1.73 2.70 -2.92
N ILE A 146 0.82 1.98 -3.61
CA ILE A 146 -0.40 2.57 -4.21
C ILE A 146 -1.31 3.16 -3.11
N ILE A 147 -1.48 2.48 -1.98
CA ILE A 147 -2.33 2.97 -0.88
C ILE A 147 -1.79 4.29 -0.32
N ILE A 148 -0.47 4.41 -0.19
CA ILE A 148 0.17 5.67 0.21
C ILE A 148 -0.03 6.74 -0.87
N GLU A 149 0.11 6.40 -2.14
CA GLU A 149 -0.13 7.32 -3.27
C GLU A 149 -1.53 7.93 -3.23
N ILE A 150 -2.56 7.11 -3.00
CA ILE A 150 -3.94 7.55 -2.79
C ILE A 150 -4.02 8.56 -1.65
N HIS A 151 -3.37 8.25 -0.51
CA HIS A 151 -3.37 9.13 0.66
C HIS A 151 -2.66 10.46 0.38
N ILE A 152 -1.54 10.46 -0.34
CA ILE A 152 -0.79 11.67 -0.73
C ILE A 152 -1.68 12.57 -1.57
N ASP A 153 -2.30 12.03 -2.63
CA ASP A 153 -3.09 12.84 -3.54
C ASP A 153 -4.27 13.48 -2.84
N ARG A 154 -4.97 12.72 -1.97
CA ARG A 154 -6.05 13.28 -1.14
C ARG A 154 -5.57 14.40 -0.21
N LEU A 155 -4.43 14.24 0.46
CA LEU A 155 -3.89 15.29 1.33
C LEU A 155 -3.59 16.57 0.53
N ARG A 156 -3.05 16.43 -0.69
CA ARG A 156 -2.79 17.58 -1.56
C ARG A 156 -4.08 18.25 -2.00
N PHE A 157 -5.08 17.48 -2.38
CA PHE A 157 -6.40 17.98 -2.74
C PHE A 157 -7.02 18.82 -1.60
N LYS A 158 -7.00 18.29 -0.37
CA LYS A 158 -7.48 19.02 0.82
C LYS A 158 -6.73 20.33 1.10
N GLN A 159 -5.46 20.40 0.70
CA GLN A 159 -4.65 21.61 0.81
C GLN A 159 -4.88 22.59 -0.34
N GLY A 160 -5.79 22.30 -1.27
CA GLY A 160 -6.03 23.08 -2.48
C GLY A 160 -4.85 23.02 -3.47
N LYS A 161 -4.01 21.99 -3.37
CA LYS A 161 -2.85 21.78 -4.25
C LYS A 161 -3.21 20.84 -5.37
N ASP A 162 -2.60 21.04 -6.53
CA ASP A 162 -2.69 20.10 -7.64
C ASP A 162 -1.98 18.78 -7.32
N SER A 163 -2.40 17.73 -8.01
CA SER A 163 -1.73 16.42 -7.97
C SER A 163 -0.26 16.57 -8.39
N LEU A 164 0.60 15.70 -7.87
CA LEU A 164 2.00 15.69 -8.27
C LEU A 164 2.10 15.25 -9.73
N ASN A 165 2.95 15.94 -10.50
CA ASN A 165 3.36 15.41 -11.80
C ASN A 165 4.12 14.09 -11.61
N GLU A 166 4.23 13.31 -12.68
CA GLU A 166 4.79 11.95 -12.64
C GLU A 166 6.21 11.89 -12.07
N GLN A 167 7.08 12.82 -12.47
CA GLN A 167 8.46 12.86 -11.98
C GLN A 167 8.52 13.13 -10.47
N ASN A 168 7.83 14.17 -10.00
CA ASN A 168 7.83 14.55 -8.59
C ASN A 168 7.17 13.47 -7.73
N ARG A 169 6.12 12.82 -8.25
CA ARG A 169 5.48 11.69 -7.60
C ARG A 169 6.44 10.51 -7.45
N GLY A 170 7.13 10.12 -8.52
CA GLY A 170 8.07 9.00 -8.48
C GLY A 170 9.26 9.26 -7.54
N VAL A 171 9.77 10.49 -7.48
CA VAL A 171 10.76 10.89 -6.45
C VAL A 171 10.16 10.72 -5.06
N PHE A 172 8.98 11.26 -4.84
CA PHE A 172 8.34 11.30 -3.53
C PHE A 172 7.99 9.90 -2.99
N LEU A 173 7.43 9.03 -3.83
CA LEU A 173 7.12 7.65 -3.50
C LEU A 173 8.39 6.85 -3.18
N ARG A 174 9.48 7.02 -3.94
CA ARG A 174 10.77 6.39 -3.60
C ARG A 174 11.30 6.82 -2.24
N GLU A 175 11.23 8.12 -1.93
CA GLU A 175 11.67 8.59 -0.62
C GLU A 175 10.79 8.06 0.53
N LEU A 176 9.52 7.77 0.27
CA LEU A 176 8.61 7.13 1.24
C LEU A 176 8.90 5.64 1.40
N GLY A 177 9.11 4.91 0.31
CA GLY A 177 9.58 3.52 0.36
C GLY A 177 10.85 3.42 1.20
N ASN A 178 11.80 4.33 0.96
CA ASN A 178 13.04 4.43 1.74
C ASN A 178 12.79 4.67 3.24
N LEU A 179 11.81 5.51 3.60
CA LEU A 179 11.45 5.73 5.00
C LEU A 179 10.94 4.43 5.64
N TYR A 180 10.08 3.68 4.95
CA TYR A 180 9.62 2.39 5.44
C TYR A 180 10.79 1.41 5.57
N LEU A 181 11.71 1.36 4.62
CA LEU A 181 12.94 0.55 4.72
C LEU A 181 13.90 0.96 5.86
N GLY A 182 13.64 2.07 6.55
CA GLY A 182 14.45 2.54 7.67
C GLY A 182 15.55 3.53 7.28
N PHE A 183 15.56 4.02 6.04
CA PHE A 183 16.50 5.06 5.62
C PHE A 183 16.02 6.44 6.12
N GLU A 184 16.87 7.17 6.85
CA GLU A 184 16.45 8.31 7.67
C GLU A 184 16.24 9.66 6.93
N ARG A 185 16.37 9.73 5.60
CA ARG A 185 16.57 11.03 4.92
C ARG A 185 15.31 11.82 4.56
N ASN A 186 14.09 11.33 4.83
CA ASN A 186 12.86 11.99 4.33
C ASN A 186 11.99 12.61 5.43
N HIS A 187 12.08 13.93 5.63
CA HIS A 187 11.21 14.66 6.56
C HIS A 187 9.77 14.84 6.06
N THR A 188 9.55 14.93 4.74
CA THR A 188 8.21 15.17 4.18
C THR A 188 7.37 13.89 4.19
N GLY A 189 7.98 12.73 3.94
CA GLY A 189 7.31 11.43 4.04
C GLY A 189 6.79 11.16 5.45
N ARG A 190 7.54 11.56 6.48
CA ARG A 190 7.15 11.42 7.90
C ARG A 190 5.83 12.12 8.22
N PHE A 191 5.59 13.29 7.66
CA PHE A 191 4.31 14.02 7.81
C PHE A 191 3.13 13.20 7.30
N ILE A 192 3.28 12.61 6.12
CA ILE A 192 2.20 11.88 5.44
C ILE A 192 1.87 10.59 6.16
N VAL A 193 2.91 9.88 6.63
CA VAL A 193 2.73 8.72 7.49
C VAL A 193 1.95 9.11 8.75
N LEU A 194 2.33 10.18 9.43
CA LEU A 194 1.63 10.63 10.64
C LEU A 194 0.15 10.99 10.36
N GLU A 195 -0.15 11.69 9.27
CA GLU A 195 -1.53 12.00 8.86
C GLU A 195 -2.33 10.74 8.53
N LEU A 196 -1.70 9.73 7.91
CA LEU A 196 -2.32 8.41 7.68
C LEU A 196 -2.67 7.73 9.00
N TRP A 197 -1.74 7.68 9.94
CA TRP A 197 -1.96 7.12 11.28
C TRP A 197 -3.02 7.90 12.08
N LEU A 198 -3.13 9.21 11.89
CA LEU A 198 -4.13 10.02 12.57
C LEU A 198 -5.54 9.79 12.04
N LYS A 199 -5.68 9.72 10.71
CA LYS A 199 -6.99 9.75 10.05
C LYS A 199 -7.52 8.37 9.66
N PHE A 200 -6.65 7.41 9.33
CA PHE A 200 -7.03 6.07 8.83
C PHE A 200 -6.23 5.00 9.54
N GLN A 201 -6.47 4.83 10.83
CA GLN A 201 -5.66 3.98 11.72
C GLN A 201 -5.54 2.53 11.22
N LYS A 202 -6.68 1.93 10.86
CA LYS A 202 -6.75 0.56 10.33
C LYS A 202 -5.94 0.43 9.04
N THR A 203 -6.03 1.44 8.15
CA THR A 203 -5.27 1.49 6.89
C THR A 203 -3.78 1.73 7.13
N ALA A 204 -3.41 2.60 8.05
CA ALA A 204 -2.03 2.92 8.37
C ALA A 204 -1.27 1.67 8.85
N LEU A 205 -1.93 0.91 9.70
CA LEU A 205 -1.45 -0.35 10.22
C LEU A 205 -1.28 -1.41 9.11
N LEU A 206 -2.28 -1.55 8.23
CA LEU A 206 -2.17 -2.41 7.05
C LEU A 206 -0.96 -2.04 6.19
N VAL A 207 -0.83 -0.75 5.83
CA VAL A 207 0.28 -0.23 5.03
C VAL A 207 1.64 -0.51 5.70
N THR A 208 1.74 -0.38 7.01
CA THR A 208 2.96 -0.74 7.75
C THR A 208 3.33 -2.21 7.59
N ASN A 209 2.35 -3.12 7.58
CA ASN A 209 2.60 -4.52 7.31
C ASN A 209 2.96 -4.79 5.83
N LEU A 210 2.24 -4.18 4.87
CA LEU A 210 2.51 -4.40 3.44
C LEU A 210 3.91 -3.90 3.05
N LEU A 211 4.39 -2.86 3.72
CA LEU A 211 5.72 -2.28 3.54
C LEU A 211 6.75 -2.80 4.56
N HIS A 212 6.55 -4.04 5.03
CA HIS A 212 7.53 -4.70 5.87
C HIS A 212 8.78 -5.08 5.07
N ASN A 213 9.98 -4.85 5.62
CA ASN A 213 11.24 -5.14 4.92
C ASN A 213 11.41 -6.65 4.67
N GLN A 214 11.14 -7.46 5.70
CA GLN A 214 11.10 -8.92 5.57
C GLN A 214 9.79 -9.32 4.88
N ARG A 215 9.89 -9.90 3.68
CA ARG A 215 8.75 -10.29 2.85
C ARG A 215 7.82 -11.33 3.51
N THR A 216 8.37 -12.25 4.32
CA THR A 216 7.61 -13.30 5.03
C THR A 216 6.69 -12.77 6.12
N LEU A 217 6.85 -11.50 6.51
CA LEU A 217 5.98 -10.83 7.47
C LEU A 217 4.85 -10.04 6.80
N ARG A 218 4.90 -9.85 5.48
CA ARG A 218 3.82 -9.21 4.72
C ARG A 218 2.66 -10.19 4.58
N LEU A 219 1.43 -9.67 4.70
CA LEU A 219 0.23 -10.43 4.40
C LEU A 219 0.19 -10.96 2.96
N THR A 220 -0.53 -12.06 2.74
CA THR A 220 -1.00 -12.44 1.40
C THR A 220 -2.13 -11.50 0.94
N ALA A 221 -2.47 -11.54 -0.35
CA ALA A 221 -3.65 -10.82 -0.84
C ALA A 221 -4.95 -11.30 -0.15
N GLN A 222 -5.04 -12.59 0.21
CA GLN A 222 -6.14 -13.12 1.01
C GLN A 222 -6.13 -12.55 2.44
N GLY A 223 -4.96 -12.54 3.09
CA GLY A 223 -4.78 -11.98 4.42
C GLY A 223 -5.18 -10.50 4.50
N ILE A 224 -4.94 -9.73 3.43
CA ILE A 224 -5.40 -8.32 3.34
C ILE A 224 -6.93 -8.23 3.34
N LEU A 225 -7.61 -9.06 2.54
CA LEU A 225 -9.07 -9.06 2.48
C LEU A 225 -9.67 -9.47 3.84
N ASN A 226 -9.12 -10.52 4.46
CA ASN A 226 -9.52 -10.99 5.79
C ASN A 226 -9.25 -9.93 6.90
N TYR A 227 -8.23 -9.09 6.73
CA TYR A 227 -7.99 -8.01 7.68
C TYR A 227 -9.01 -6.88 7.51
N LEU A 228 -9.36 -6.54 6.26
CA LEU A 228 -10.30 -5.47 5.96
C LEU A 228 -11.74 -5.80 6.34
N ASP A 229 -12.13 -7.07 6.29
CA ASP A 229 -13.43 -7.57 6.72
C ASP A 229 -13.51 -7.93 8.22
N ASP A 230 -12.42 -7.71 8.97
CA ASP A 230 -12.31 -8.01 10.40
C ASP A 230 -12.38 -9.52 10.74
N SER A 231 -12.11 -10.41 9.78
CA SER A 231 -12.01 -11.86 9.99
C SER A 231 -10.68 -12.30 10.62
N CYS A 232 -9.65 -11.46 10.57
CA CYS A 232 -8.34 -11.75 11.15
C CYS A 232 -7.63 -10.51 11.71
N PHE A 233 -6.59 -10.75 12.51
CA PHE A 233 -5.74 -9.70 13.09
C PHE A 233 -4.28 -9.83 12.67
N LEU A 234 -3.59 -8.69 12.64
CA LEU A 234 -2.16 -8.61 12.34
C LEU A 234 -1.31 -9.02 13.55
N GLU A 235 -0.61 -10.14 13.45
CA GLU A 235 0.28 -10.64 14.51
C GLU A 235 1.40 -9.65 14.87
N GLU A 236 1.82 -8.79 13.94
CA GLU A 236 2.87 -7.78 14.19
C GLU A 236 2.50 -6.79 15.31
N LEU A 237 1.21 -6.70 15.68
CA LEU A 237 0.73 -5.93 16.83
C LEU A 237 0.82 -6.66 18.17
N MET A 238 0.90 -7.99 18.19
CA MET A 238 0.86 -8.79 19.42
C MET A 238 2.02 -8.46 20.39
N PRO A 239 3.25 -8.17 19.94
CA PRO A 239 4.35 -7.80 20.84
C PRO A 239 4.40 -6.30 21.19
N ILE A 240 3.63 -5.44 20.51
CA ILE A 240 3.76 -3.98 20.58
C ILE A 240 3.14 -3.47 21.88
N LYS A 241 3.98 -3.17 22.87
CA LYS A 241 3.55 -2.62 24.15
C LYS A 241 3.48 -1.09 24.11
N ASN A 242 4.23 -0.46 23.22
CA ASN A 242 4.28 0.98 23.03
C ASN A 242 4.28 1.35 21.54
N ALA A 243 3.70 2.51 21.21
CA ALA A 243 3.75 3.05 19.85
C ALA A 243 5.18 3.27 19.31
N LYS A 244 6.19 3.34 20.20
CA LYS A 244 7.60 3.38 19.80
C LYS A 244 8.10 2.06 19.22
N ASP A 245 7.48 0.94 19.59
CA ASP A 245 7.92 -0.38 19.15
C ASP A 245 7.54 -0.63 17.67
N LEU A 246 6.64 0.20 17.12
CA LEU A 246 6.37 0.27 15.68
C LEU A 246 7.59 0.86 14.95
N ARG A 247 8.16 0.10 13.99
CA ARG A 247 9.36 0.49 13.22
C ARG A 247 9.27 1.90 12.65
N ILE A 248 8.12 2.25 12.08
CA ILE A 248 7.94 3.57 11.46
C ILE A 248 8.06 4.72 12.48
N PHE A 249 7.63 4.50 13.73
CA PHE A 249 7.73 5.47 14.81
C PHE A 249 9.10 5.52 15.49
N ASN A 250 9.93 4.48 15.37
CA ASN A 250 11.33 4.55 15.78
C ASN A 250 12.13 5.59 14.97
N THR A 251 11.72 5.84 13.73
CA THR A 251 12.36 6.87 12.88
C THR A 251 11.80 8.28 13.11
N LEU A 252 10.69 8.41 13.84
CA LEU A 252 9.99 9.68 14.07
C LEU A 252 10.45 10.33 15.37
N ASN A 253 10.88 11.60 15.31
CA ASN A 253 11.24 12.36 16.50
C ASN A 253 10.22 13.46 16.82
N PHE A 254 10.30 14.01 18.04
CA PHE A 254 9.40 15.07 18.51
C PHE A 254 9.44 16.35 17.66
N GLY A 255 10.55 16.59 16.95
CA GLY A 255 10.69 17.69 16.00
C GLY A 255 9.86 17.49 14.73
N ASP A 256 9.73 16.27 14.23
CA ASP A 256 8.87 15.93 13.09
C ASP A 256 7.40 16.21 13.42
N PHE A 257 6.97 15.77 14.60
CA PHE A 257 5.62 16.02 15.10
C PHE A 257 5.33 17.53 15.27
N LYS A 258 6.26 18.29 15.85
CA LYS A 258 6.12 19.76 15.91
C LYS A 258 5.97 20.37 14.53
N ARG A 259 6.75 19.94 13.54
CA ARG A 259 6.64 20.49 12.18
C ARG A 259 5.30 20.19 11.54
N MET A 260 4.77 18.98 11.73
CA MET A 260 3.43 18.59 11.25
C MET A 260 2.35 19.52 11.79
N VAL A 261 2.31 19.69 13.12
CA VAL A 261 1.36 20.58 13.78
C VAL A 261 1.54 22.04 13.31
N ALA A 262 2.79 22.49 13.12
CA ALA A 262 3.09 23.84 12.67
C ALA A 262 2.55 24.10 11.25
N GLN A 263 2.72 23.14 10.34
CA GLN A 263 2.22 23.23 8.96
C GLN A 263 0.70 23.23 8.90
N LYS A 264 0.02 22.35 9.65
CA LYS A 264 -1.45 22.29 9.70
C LYS A 264 -2.04 23.62 10.18
N MET A 265 -1.41 24.24 11.17
CA MET A 265 -1.79 25.53 11.74
C MET A 265 -1.29 26.73 10.92
N ARG A 266 -0.55 26.51 9.83
CA ARG A 266 0.08 27.56 9.00
C ARG A 266 0.95 28.54 9.81
N VAL A 267 1.69 28.05 10.81
CA VAL A 267 2.61 28.85 11.64
C VAL A 267 4.07 28.48 11.38
N ASN A 268 4.95 29.50 11.40
CA ASN A 268 6.38 29.34 11.06
C ASN A 268 7.21 28.66 12.17
N ARG A 269 6.82 28.80 13.45
CA ARG A 269 7.48 28.13 14.59
C ARG A 269 6.46 27.88 15.70
N LEU A 270 6.42 26.65 16.21
CA LEU A 270 5.63 26.30 17.39
C LEU A 270 6.42 26.57 18.68
N ASN A 271 5.80 27.31 19.59
CA ASN A 271 6.22 27.38 20.99
C ASN A 271 5.15 26.73 21.87
N ILE A 272 5.33 25.44 22.17
CA ILE A 272 4.42 24.58 22.97
C ILE A 272 4.17 25.06 24.41
N TRP A 273 4.89 26.09 24.86
CA TRP A 273 4.73 26.71 26.17
C TRP A 273 3.82 27.94 26.17
N LYS A 274 3.37 28.42 24.99
CA LYS A 274 2.38 29.50 24.90
C LYS A 274 0.96 28.96 25.11
N SER A 275 0.14 29.71 25.86
CA SER A 275 -1.25 29.39 26.20
C SER A 275 -2.15 29.19 24.99
N ASP A 276 -1.81 29.84 23.88
CA ASP A 276 -2.63 29.92 22.67
C ASP A 276 -2.57 28.63 21.83
N HIS A 277 -1.88 27.62 22.37
CA HIS A 277 -1.63 26.32 21.74
C HIS A 277 -2.40 25.16 22.40
N ARG A 278 -3.50 25.43 23.13
CA ARG A 278 -4.30 24.41 23.87
C ARG A 278 -4.93 23.35 22.97
N GLU A 279 -5.48 23.75 21.82
CA GLU A 279 -6.08 22.84 20.84
C GLU A 279 -5.05 21.81 20.33
N MET A 280 -3.76 22.20 20.25
CA MET A 280 -2.66 21.33 19.84
C MET A 280 -2.22 20.32 20.91
N LYS A 281 -2.27 20.68 22.20
CA LYS A 281 -2.09 19.69 23.27
C LYS A 281 -3.20 18.66 23.24
N SER A 282 -4.42 19.08 22.90
CA SER A 282 -5.56 18.19 22.70
C SER A 282 -5.35 17.25 21.52
N GLU A 283 -4.96 17.75 20.33
CA GLU A 283 -4.69 16.87 19.16
C GLU A 283 -3.53 15.89 19.41
N TYR A 284 -2.43 16.31 20.06
CA TYR A 284 -1.33 15.41 20.42
C TYR A 284 -1.73 14.37 21.47
N ALA A 285 -2.46 14.80 22.51
CA ALA A 285 -3.00 13.88 23.51
C ALA A 285 -3.99 12.91 22.88
N GLN A 286 -4.80 13.37 21.92
CA GLN A 286 -5.73 12.55 21.16
C GLN A 286 -4.99 11.58 20.23
N MET A 287 -3.88 11.97 19.60
CA MET A 287 -3.05 11.04 18.81
C MET A 287 -2.42 9.97 19.69
N ILE A 288 -1.80 10.35 20.82
CA ILE A 288 -1.22 9.39 21.75
C ILE A 288 -2.31 8.51 22.34
N ALA A 289 -3.46 9.08 22.70
CA ALA A 289 -4.60 8.33 23.22
C ALA A 289 -5.17 7.40 22.14
N SER A 290 -5.26 7.81 20.88
CA SER A 290 -5.69 6.99 19.76
C SER A 290 -4.70 5.88 19.48
N LEU A 291 -3.39 6.16 19.40
CA LEU A 291 -2.37 5.12 19.25
C LEU A 291 -2.40 4.13 20.43
N LYS A 292 -2.54 4.63 21.65
CA LYS A 292 -2.73 3.78 22.84
C LYS A 292 -4.05 3.03 22.83
N ALA A 293 -5.12 3.60 22.29
CA ALA A 293 -6.42 2.96 22.18
C ALA A 293 -6.43 1.92 21.07
N ILE A 294 -5.75 2.12 19.94
CA ILE A 294 -5.56 1.08 18.93
C ILE A 294 -4.77 -0.08 19.54
N ILE A 295 -3.62 0.22 20.16
CA ILE A 295 -2.79 -0.78 20.82
C ILE A 295 -3.60 -1.48 21.93
N GLY A 296 -4.36 -0.73 22.71
CA GLY A 296 -5.16 -1.22 23.83
C GLY A 296 -6.44 -1.98 23.44
N VAL A 297 -7.16 -1.56 22.40
CA VAL A 297 -8.34 -2.25 21.85
C VAL A 297 -7.90 -3.52 21.14
N GLN A 298 -6.80 -3.48 20.39
CA GLN A 298 -6.21 -4.68 19.82
C GLN A 298 -5.73 -5.64 20.93
N GLN A 299 -5.06 -5.14 21.98
CA GLN A 299 -4.67 -5.94 23.15
C GLN A 299 -5.88 -6.49 23.92
N GLN A 300 -6.94 -5.71 24.13
CA GLN A 300 -8.16 -6.18 24.79
C GLN A 300 -8.93 -7.20 23.94
N ASN A 301 -8.96 -7.02 22.62
CA ASN A 301 -9.47 -8.04 21.71
C ASN A 301 -8.63 -9.31 21.86
N ILE A 302 -7.30 -9.22 21.84
CA ILE A 302 -6.39 -10.36 22.05
C ILE A 302 -6.59 -11.04 23.43
N GLU A 303 -6.69 -10.27 24.53
CA GLU A 303 -6.88 -10.80 25.90
C GLU A 303 -8.28 -11.40 26.11
N SER A 304 -9.31 -10.78 25.53
CA SER A 304 -10.68 -11.34 25.44
C SER A 304 -10.71 -12.62 24.58
N MET A 305 -9.79 -12.76 23.63
CA MET A 305 -9.67 -13.86 22.69
C MET A 305 -8.82 -15.02 23.19
N ASP A 306 -7.87 -14.83 24.11
CA ASP A 306 -7.25 -15.94 24.86
C ASP A 306 -8.31 -16.73 25.65
N ALA A 307 -9.44 -16.10 25.99
CA ALA A 307 -10.63 -16.76 26.53
C ALA A 307 -11.58 -17.36 25.46
N GLN A 308 -11.43 -16.99 24.17
CA GLN A 308 -12.30 -17.37 23.04
C GLN A 308 -11.50 -17.87 21.81
N ARG A 309 -10.45 -18.66 22.03
CA ARG A 309 -9.48 -19.15 21.03
C ARG A 309 -10.04 -19.98 19.85
N GLN A 310 -11.36 -20.02 19.66
CA GLN A 310 -12.06 -20.82 18.67
C GLN A 310 -12.77 -20.02 17.56
N LEU A 311 -12.72 -18.67 17.55
CA LEU A 311 -13.56 -17.87 16.63
C LEU A 311 -12.83 -17.00 15.59
N PHE A 312 -11.53 -16.69 15.71
CA PHE A 312 -10.81 -15.83 14.77
C PHE A 312 -9.39 -16.32 14.48
N GLU A 313 -8.93 -16.19 13.23
CA GLU A 313 -7.64 -16.68 12.73
C GLU A 313 -6.59 -15.55 12.65
N ILE A 314 -5.29 -15.90 12.71
CA ILE A 314 -4.20 -14.95 12.37
C ILE A 314 -4.23 -14.73 10.87
N CYS A 315 -4.11 -13.49 10.42
CA CYS A 315 -4.10 -13.20 8.99
C CYS A 315 -2.97 -13.98 8.29
N GLU A 316 -3.29 -14.65 7.18
CA GLU A 316 -2.35 -15.46 6.42
C GLU A 316 -1.12 -14.64 5.97
N LYS A 317 0.06 -15.18 6.30
CA LYS A 317 1.37 -14.60 6.00
C LYS A 317 2.27 -15.49 5.16
N GLU A 318 1.93 -16.77 5.01
CA GLU A 318 2.67 -17.70 4.14
C GLU A 318 2.39 -17.34 2.68
#